data_AF-A0A3S2N6Y3-F1
#
_entry.id   AF-A0A3S2N6Y3-F1
#
_cell.length_a   1.000
_cell.length_b   1.000
_cell.length_c   1.000
_cell.angle_alpha   90.00
_cell.angle_beta   90.00
_cell.angle_gamma   90.00
#
_symmetry.space_group_name_H-M   'P 1'
#
loop_
_entity.id
_entity.type
_entity.pdbx_description
1 polymer ?
#
loop_
_entity_poly.entity_id
_entity_poly.type
_entity_poly.pdbx_seq_one_letter_code
_entity_poly.pdbx_strand_id
1 'polypeptide(L)'
;MTEPPKFILRVFIAPEIAVKLTLTERPDSVEHFIQTLQEKCRPRLDYEFTLHYEDPDFDGQLCCLVDIEDLPEKGTLQVIRSEDENVSLQSSDTEILPHVPISNRLKTWPDIFSVPTFSFEVEHLLLEGNAAYEQSGKTVTLTRSQKSSILESMATAIMNYKPYPTEKNIAMAAEALVTAHPCLKEKSSESGWYGWKWSLQYKMGNFRSRLAKAGCLEVAVNSGRRSHNNPDKAHPHHNIKKAKHAEVNYLPNFPKGQDATSLENVRVQIIQEVERSEKNLLLIDKLMQMTFALRRLEIIKEDPMIGEFLQKWPALRIDSQICAEFHRITNVNLRNQFYSELDRQMPRMLILLRQKAARTSRTSEILRNILNLYDKQQEQDADVTRNLVLHGLPIYLREEDPQFFKVWNIEESPEPDISNTSVGILTIVNENSTNSVHFSPVSAAVVVEDEIVVRETLPNGLMHLSCCSG
;
A
#
# COMPACT_ATOMS: atom_id res chain seq x y z
N MET A 1 33.73 42.37 28.36
CA MET A 1 32.93 42.30 27.12
C MET A 1 33.08 40.88 26.62
N THR A 2 32.07 40.05 26.86
CA THR A 2 31.99 38.69 26.32
C THR A 2 31.87 38.79 24.80
N GLU A 3 32.70 38.06 24.06
CA GLU A 3 32.54 37.94 22.61
C GLU A 3 31.11 37.47 22.29
N PRO A 4 30.43 38.05 21.30
CA PRO A 4 29.09 37.60 20.94
C PRO A 4 29.11 36.11 20.55
N PRO A 5 28.10 35.32 20.96
CA PRO A 5 28.07 33.89 20.69
C PRO A 5 28.08 33.66 19.17
N LYS A 6 29.12 32.94 18.72
CA LYS A 6 29.34 32.65 17.31
C LYS A 6 28.80 31.27 17.00
N PHE A 7 27.72 31.21 16.23
CA PHE A 7 27.11 29.95 15.83
C PHE A 7 27.91 29.33 14.68
N ILE A 8 28.40 28.10 14.85
CA ILE A 8 29.15 27.35 13.84
C ILE A 8 28.41 26.05 13.56
N LEU A 9 27.65 26.04 12.46
CA LEU A 9 26.70 24.98 12.14
C LEU A 9 27.19 24.19 10.92
N ARG A 10 27.10 22.87 10.98
CA ARG A 10 27.30 22.00 9.82
C ARG A 10 25.93 21.57 9.31
N VAL A 11 25.50 22.08 8.16
CA VAL A 11 24.16 21.87 7.61
C VAL A 11 24.21 20.86 6.47
N PHE A 12 23.61 19.70 6.66
CA PHE A 12 23.42 18.69 5.62
C PHE A 12 22.17 19.02 4.81
N ILE A 13 22.37 19.35 3.53
CA ILE A 13 21.30 19.58 2.56
C ILE A 13 20.86 18.24 1.93
N ALA A 14 21.81 17.31 1.80
CA ALA A 14 21.62 15.93 1.37
C ALA A 14 22.72 15.08 2.06
N PRO A 15 22.62 13.73 2.08
CA PRO A 15 23.60 12.87 2.78
C PRO A 15 25.06 13.14 2.39
N GLU A 16 25.30 13.45 1.11
CA GLU A 16 26.62 13.72 0.53
C GLU A 16 26.98 15.23 0.52
N ILE A 17 26.06 16.12 0.91
CA ILE A 17 26.19 17.57 0.73
C ILE A 17 26.02 18.27 2.06
N ALA A 18 27.15 18.60 2.70
CA ALA A 18 27.20 19.44 3.89
C ALA A 18 27.78 20.83 3.58
N VAL A 19 27.19 21.87 4.16
CA VAL A 19 27.66 23.25 4.10
C VAL A 19 27.98 23.72 5.51
N LYS A 20 29.11 24.41 5.69
CA LYS A 20 29.43 25.07 6.96
C LYS A 20 28.82 26.47 6.96
N LEU A 21 27.92 26.72 7.91
CA LEU A 21 27.33 28.03 8.14
C LEU A 21 27.91 28.67 9.40
N THR A 22 28.16 29.98 9.33
CA THR A 22 28.59 30.76 10.49
C THR A 22 27.65 31.94 10.65
N LEU A 23 27.07 32.10 11.84
CA LEU A 23 26.24 33.24 12.22
C LEU A 23 26.92 34.02 13.34
N THR A 24 26.73 35.33 13.32
CA THR A 24 27.26 36.26 14.32
C THR A 24 26.34 36.42 15.53
N GLU A 25 25.08 36.03 15.39
CA GLU A 25 24.03 36.09 16.40
C GLU A 25 23.01 34.96 16.16
N ARG A 26 22.18 34.68 17.17
CA ARG A 26 21.08 33.71 17.06
C ARG A 26 19.98 34.32 16.17
N PRO A 27 19.41 33.56 15.21
CA PRO A 27 18.29 34.05 14.43
C PRO A 27 17.06 34.39 15.30
N ASP A 28 16.22 35.32 14.84
CA ASP A 28 15.03 35.74 15.58
C ASP A 28 13.91 34.67 15.63
N SER A 29 13.84 33.81 14.60
CA SER A 29 12.90 32.68 14.55
C SER A 29 13.43 31.56 13.65
N VAL A 30 12.82 30.38 13.76
CA VAL A 30 13.13 29.23 12.89
C VAL A 30 12.82 29.54 11.42
N GLU A 31 11.70 30.23 11.14
CA GLU A 31 11.33 30.62 9.76
C GLU A 31 12.32 31.60 9.15
N HIS A 32 12.77 32.60 9.92
CA HIS A 32 13.81 33.53 9.47
C HIS A 32 15.14 32.81 9.20
N PHE A 33 15.46 31.81 10.02
CA PHE A 33 16.65 30.98 9.81
C PHE A 33 16.57 30.12 8.55
N ILE A 34 15.40 29.51 8.29
CA ILE A 34 15.12 28.74 7.06
C ILE A 34 15.29 29.63 5.82
N GLN A 35 14.75 30.85 5.84
CA GLN A 35 14.90 31.80 4.72
C GLN A 35 16.38 32.15 4.47
N THR A 36 17.14 32.40 5.54
CA THR A 36 18.59 32.68 5.45
C THR A 36 19.35 31.51 4.82
N LEU A 37 18.97 30.27 5.14
CA LEU A 37 19.55 29.06 4.56
C LEU A 37 19.19 28.90 3.08
N GLN A 38 17.93 29.14 2.71
CA GLN A 38 17.49 29.12 1.32
C GLN A 38 18.28 30.13 0.47
N GLU A 39 18.45 31.36 0.96
CA GLU A 39 19.21 32.38 0.25
C GLU A 39 20.68 32.01 0.05
N LYS A 40 21.34 31.49 1.11
CA LYS A 40 22.77 31.15 1.05
C LYS A 40 23.07 29.89 0.25
N CYS A 41 22.11 28.96 0.14
CA CYS A 41 22.32 27.66 -0.47
C CYS A 41 21.58 27.46 -1.80
N ARG A 42 20.99 28.52 -2.39
CA ARG A 42 20.40 28.47 -3.74
C ARG A 42 21.44 28.06 -4.80
N PRO A 43 21.07 27.21 -5.78
CA PRO A 43 19.72 26.70 -6.08
C PRO A 43 19.35 25.40 -5.33
N ARG A 44 20.15 24.94 -4.36
CA ARG A 44 19.99 23.60 -3.75
C ARG A 44 18.84 23.51 -2.73
N LEU A 45 18.38 24.64 -2.21
CA LEU A 45 17.26 24.76 -1.27
C LEU A 45 16.17 25.68 -1.85
N ASP A 46 15.48 25.22 -2.90
CA ASP A 46 14.35 25.94 -3.54
C ASP A 46 13.00 25.24 -3.30
N TYR A 47 12.87 24.63 -2.12
CA TYR A 47 11.69 23.87 -1.68
C TYR A 47 11.43 24.10 -0.19
N GLU A 48 10.25 23.68 0.29
CA GLU A 48 9.89 23.71 1.71
C GLU A 48 10.56 22.56 2.47
N PHE A 49 11.11 22.87 3.65
CA PHE A 49 11.81 21.92 4.50
C PHE A 49 11.71 22.29 5.98
N THR A 50 11.92 21.31 6.84
CA THR A 50 12.16 21.46 8.28
C THR A 50 13.65 21.27 8.59
N LEU A 51 14.09 21.77 9.74
CA LEU A 51 15.46 21.64 10.22
C LEU A 51 15.49 20.72 11.42
N HIS A 52 16.40 19.77 11.42
CA HIS A 52 16.65 18.89 12.55
C HIS A 52 18.07 19.10 13.06
N TYR A 53 18.28 19.11 14.38
CA TYR A 53 19.60 19.22 15.01
C TYR A 53 19.94 17.94 15.77
N GLU A 54 21.23 17.63 15.90
CA GLU A 54 21.69 16.56 16.80
C GLU A 54 21.54 17.03 18.24
N ASP A 55 20.64 16.40 18.99
CA ASP A 55 20.37 16.75 20.38
C ASP A 55 21.37 16.05 21.33
N PRO A 56 22.21 16.81 22.06
CA PRO A 56 23.16 16.25 23.00
C PRO A 56 22.53 15.47 24.15
N ASP A 57 21.29 15.81 24.53
CA ASP A 57 20.59 15.18 25.65
C ASP A 57 20.02 13.80 25.28
N PHE A 58 19.96 13.47 23.98
CA PHE A 58 19.45 12.21 23.44
C PHE A 58 20.51 11.46 22.61
N ASP A 59 21.75 11.41 23.09
CA ASP A 59 22.86 10.67 22.46
C ASP A 59 23.13 11.08 20.98
N GLY A 60 22.85 12.33 20.61
CA GLY A 60 23.04 12.84 19.27
C GLY A 60 21.96 12.43 18.26
N GLN A 61 20.80 11.97 18.72
CA GLN A 61 19.64 11.74 17.85
C GLN A 61 19.12 13.06 17.26
N LEU A 62 18.51 12.97 16.06
CA LEU A 62 17.99 14.14 15.35
C LEU A 62 16.64 14.58 15.91
N CYS A 63 16.58 15.79 16.44
CA CYS A 63 15.35 16.44 16.91
C CYS A 63 14.94 17.58 15.99
N CYS A 64 13.64 17.73 15.73
CA CYS A 64 13.11 18.83 14.93
C CYS A 64 13.31 20.16 15.67
N LEU A 65 13.88 21.15 15.00
CA LEU A 65 14.09 22.49 15.53
C LEU A 65 12.77 23.27 15.44
N VAL A 66 12.00 23.25 16.52
CA VAL A 66 10.71 23.95 16.62
C VAL A 66 10.86 25.29 17.34
N ASP A 67 11.71 25.34 18.38
CA ASP A 67 12.08 26.58 19.07
C ASP A 67 13.50 26.99 18.65
N ILE A 68 13.68 28.28 18.35
CA ILE A 68 14.99 28.81 17.95
C ILE A 68 15.98 28.82 19.12
N GLU A 69 15.47 28.79 20.36
CA GLU A 69 16.30 28.71 21.57
C GLU A 69 17.06 27.38 21.68
N ASP A 70 16.54 26.32 21.07
CA ASP A 70 17.15 24.99 21.03
C ASP A 70 18.31 24.87 20.01
N LEU A 71 18.55 25.92 19.20
CA LEU A 71 19.62 25.91 18.21
C LEU A 71 21.00 25.90 18.90
N PRO A 72 21.83 24.85 18.71
CA PRO A 72 23.13 24.76 19.37
C PRO A 72 24.10 25.82 18.82
N GLU A 73 24.95 26.40 19.69
CA GLU A 73 26.03 27.30 19.26
C GLU A 73 27.03 26.60 18.33
N LYS A 74 27.20 25.29 18.48
CA LYS A 74 28.02 24.48 17.58
C LYS A 74 27.40 23.09 17.46
N GLY A 75 26.92 22.75 16.28
CA GLY A 75 26.23 21.48 16.06
C GLY A 75 26.00 21.15 14.59
N THR A 76 25.45 19.97 14.37
CA THR A 76 25.04 19.49 13.06
C THR A 76 23.55 19.74 12.88
N LEU A 77 23.17 20.25 11.71
CA LEU A 77 21.80 20.40 11.26
C LEU A 77 21.57 19.54 10.03
N GLN A 78 20.38 18.98 9.91
CA GLN A 78 19.93 18.26 8.73
C GLN A 78 18.66 18.92 8.19
N VAL A 79 18.65 19.18 6.89
CA VAL A 79 17.48 19.64 6.17
C VAL A 79 16.64 18.42 5.83
N ILE A 80 15.40 18.39 6.30
CA ILE A 80 14.42 17.35 5.97
C ILE A 80 13.34 17.98 5.11
N ARG A 81 13.11 17.44 3.92
CA ARG A 81 12.06 17.94 3.04
C ARG A 81 10.70 17.62 3.65
N SER A 82 9.80 18.60 3.70
CA SER A 82 8.50 18.47 4.39
C SER A 82 7.56 17.40 3.80
N GLU A 83 7.92 16.75 2.69
CA GLU A 83 7.18 15.65 2.07
C GLU A 83 7.58 14.26 2.62
N ASP A 84 8.61 14.17 3.48
CA ASP A 84 9.24 12.91 3.94
C ASP A 84 8.88 12.50 5.39
N GLU A 85 7.83 13.05 6.01
CA GLU A 85 7.43 12.63 7.37
C GLU A 85 6.75 11.25 7.38
N ASN A 86 7.57 10.19 7.29
CA ASN A 86 7.34 8.86 7.84
C ASN A 86 8.60 7.99 7.75
N VAL A 87 9.72 8.43 8.33
CA VAL A 87 10.87 7.53 8.53
C VAL A 87 11.52 7.82 9.88
N SER A 88 11.12 7.07 10.91
CA SER A 88 11.95 6.92 12.12
C SER A 88 12.98 5.83 11.86
N LEU A 89 14.24 6.18 12.08
CA LEU A 89 15.45 5.42 11.82
C LEU A 89 15.66 4.29 12.85
N GLN A 90 15.71 3.05 12.39
CA GLN A 90 16.76 2.12 12.81
C GLN A 90 16.84 0.92 11.85
N SER A 91 18.08 0.61 11.48
CA SER A 91 18.56 -0.57 10.73
C SER A 91 18.56 -0.47 9.19
N SER A 92 19.69 -0.91 8.65
CA SER A 92 20.21 -0.80 7.29
C SER A 92 19.25 -1.24 6.17
N ASP A 93 19.53 -0.67 4.99
CA ASP A 93 19.03 -1.01 3.65
C ASP A 93 17.54 -0.70 3.42
N THR A 94 17.20 0.58 3.34
CA THR A 94 15.94 1.01 2.71
C THR A 94 16.18 1.54 1.31
N GLU A 95 15.80 0.73 0.33
CA GLU A 95 15.51 1.14 -1.04
C GLU A 95 14.51 2.32 -1.02
N ILE A 96 15.00 3.52 -1.33
CA ILE A 96 14.16 4.71 -1.50
C ILE A 96 13.40 4.54 -2.82
N LEU A 97 12.14 4.08 -2.72
CA LEU A 97 11.23 4.08 -3.87
C LEU A 97 10.73 5.52 -4.13
N PRO A 98 10.87 6.07 -5.35
CA PRO A 98 10.33 7.38 -5.70
C PRO A 98 8.80 7.37 -5.69
N HIS A 99 8.23 8.13 -4.76
CA HIS A 99 6.80 8.38 -4.63
C HIS A 99 6.31 9.31 -5.76
N VAL A 100 5.90 8.74 -6.90
CA VAL A 100 4.98 9.43 -7.81
C VAL A 100 3.57 8.92 -7.47
N PRO A 101 2.58 9.80 -7.20
CA PRO A 101 1.23 9.35 -6.91
C PRO A 101 0.64 8.70 -8.15
N ILE A 102 0.65 7.37 -8.16
CA ILE A 102 -0.20 6.60 -9.05
C ILE A 102 -1.60 6.74 -8.47
N SER A 103 -2.40 7.64 -9.06
CA SER A 103 -3.81 7.90 -8.75
C SER A 103 -4.10 8.72 -7.48
N ASN A 104 -5.14 9.57 -7.56
CA ASN A 104 -5.59 10.46 -6.48
C ASN A 104 -6.31 9.73 -5.32
N ARG A 105 -6.50 8.40 -5.39
CA ARG A 105 -7.12 7.65 -4.29
C ARG A 105 -6.03 7.24 -3.32
N LEU A 106 -5.80 8.05 -2.29
CA LEU A 106 -4.86 7.72 -1.22
C LEU A 106 -5.54 7.02 -0.03
N LYS A 107 -6.85 6.78 -0.09
CA LYS A 107 -7.65 6.43 1.09
C LYS A 107 -8.43 5.13 0.92
N THR A 108 -8.24 4.22 1.86
CA THR A 108 -9.14 3.09 2.09
C THR A 108 -10.51 3.60 2.53
N TRP A 109 -11.52 2.74 2.46
CA TRP A 109 -12.86 3.09 2.91
C TRP A 109 -12.86 3.36 4.43
N PRO A 110 -13.36 4.51 4.90
CA PRO A 110 -13.24 4.89 6.31
C PRO A 110 -14.28 4.19 7.19
N ASP A 111 -13.98 4.10 8.49
CA ASP A 111 -14.95 3.64 9.51
C ASP A 111 -16.11 4.64 9.70
N ILE A 112 -15.82 5.93 9.54
CA ILE A 112 -16.81 7.02 9.59
C ILE A 112 -16.71 7.82 8.29
N PHE A 113 -17.83 7.97 7.60
CA PHE A 113 -17.86 8.75 6.36
C PHE A 113 -17.94 10.25 6.64
N SER A 114 -16.93 11.00 6.22
CA SER A 114 -16.95 12.46 6.28
C SER A 114 -17.83 13.04 5.17
N VAL A 115 -18.86 13.78 5.55
CA VAL A 115 -19.72 14.52 4.60
C VAL A 115 -18.89 15.64 3.95
N PRO A 116 -18.85 15.74 2.61
CA PRO A 116 -18.12 16.81 1.93
C PRO A 116 -18.83 18.15 2.09
N THR A 117 -18.10 19.24 1.86
CA THR A 117 -18.70 20.57 1.71
C THR A 117 -19.55 20.63 0.44
N PHE A 118 -20.70 21.27 0.52
CA PHE A 118 -21.61 21.51 -0.59
C PHE A 118 -21.40 22.91 -1.20
N SER A 119 -22.15 23.23 -2.25
CA SER A 119 -22.16 24.58 -2.81
C SER A 119 -22.66 25.58 -1.76
N PHE A 120 -22.17 26.83 -1.85
CA PHE A 120 -22.51 27.89 -0.89
C PHE A 120 -24.02 28.03 -0.65
N GLU A 121 -24.84 27.97 -1.71
CA GLU A 121 -26.31 28.00 -1.61
C GLU A 121 -26.87 26.85 -0.77
N VAL A 122 -26.36 25.63 -0.99
CA VAL A 122 -26.81 24.43 -0.27
C VAL A 122 -26.36 24.48 1.19
N GLU A 123 -25.12 24.90 1.45
CA GLU A 123 -24.63 25.04 2.82
C GLU A 123 -25.47 26.03 3.63
N HIS A 124 -25.77 27.19 3.06
CA HIS A 124 -26.62 28.18 3.70
C HIS A 124 -28.03 27.63 3.98
N LEU A 125 -28.64 26.95 3.01
CA LEU A 125 -29.94 26.29 3.16
C LEU A 125 -29.93 25.21 4.26
N LEU A 126 -28.86 24.41 4.34
CA LEU A 126 -28.73 23.35 5.34
C LEU A 126 -28.51 23.92 6.74
N LEU A 127 -27.77 25.03 6.87
CA LEU A 127 -27.61 25.75 8.13
C LEU A 127 -28.95 26.27 8.66
N GLU A 128 -29.71 27.00 7.84
CA GLU A 128 -31.04 27.49 8.23
C GLU A 128 -32.02 26.34 8.50
N GLY A 129 -31.97 25.30 7.67
CA GLY A 129 -32.80 24.10 7.82
C GLY A 129 -32.52 23.36 9.12
N ASN A 130 -31.26 23.20 9.50
CA ASN A 130 -30.86 22.55 10.75
C ASN A 130 -31.33 23.37 11.96
N ALA A 131 -31.16 24.69 11.95
CA ALA A 131 -31.66 25.56 13.01
C ALA A 131 -33.19 25.44 13.18
N ALA A 132 -33.95 25.41 12.08
CA ALA A 132 -35.40 25.20 12.12
C ALA A 132 -35.79 23.81 12.63
N TYR A 133 -35.00 22.79 12.28
CA TYR A 133 -35.19 21.41 12.74
C TYR A 133 -34.96 21.29 14.25
N GLU A 134 -33.91 21.92 14.80
CA GLU A 134 -33.64 21.94 16.24
C GLU A 134 -34.78 22.60 17.02
N GLN A 135 -35.33 23.69 16.51
CA GLN A 135 -36.40 24.44 17.20
C GLN A 135 -37.77 23.75 17.15
N SER A 136 -38.08 23.03 16.06
CA SER A 136 -39.47 22.62 15.78
C SER A 136 -39.62 21.20 15.20
N GLY A 137 -38.52 20.48 14.99
CA GLY A 137 -38.51 19.19 14.28
C GLY A 137 -38.87 19.30 12.80
N LYS A 138 -38.96 20.51 12.25
CA LYS A 138 -39.37 20.76 10.87
C LYS A 138 -38.23 20.44 9.90
N THR A 139 -38.48 19.51 8.98
CA THR A 139 -37.56 19.13 7.91
C THR A 139 -37.59 20.15 6.77
N VAL A 140 -36.48 20.29 6.05
CA VAL A 140 -36.39 21.15 4.86
C VAL A 140 -36.98 20.45 3.63
N THR A 141 -37.66 21.20 2.78
CA THR A 141 -38.13 20.71 1.47
C THR A 141 -37.14 21.16 0.40
N LEU A 142 -36.38 20.23 -0.16
CA LEU A 142 -35.41 20.52 -1.21
C LEU A 142 -36.08 20.59 -2.58
N THR A 143 -35.62 21.53 -3.41
CA THR A 143 -35.89 21.47 -4.85
C THR A 143 -35.14 20.31 -5.52
N ARG A 144 -35.55 19.95 -6.73
CA ARG A 144 -34.88 18.89 -7.51
C ARG A 144 -33.40 19.21 -7.78
N SER A 145 -33.07 20.47 -8.05
CA SER A 145 -31.69 20.92 -8.30
C SER A 145 -30.84 20.84 -7.03
N GLN A 146 -31.33 21.34 -5.90
CA GLN A 146 -30.63 21.28 -4.61
C GLN A 146 -30.35 19.84 -4.18
N LYS A 147 -31.36 18.95 -4.24
CA LYS A 147 -31.18 17.52 -3.97
C LYS A 147 -30.14 16.91 -4.91
N SER A 148 -30.17 17.24 -6.21
CA SER A 148 -29.18 16.75 -7.17
C SER A 148 -27.75 17.23 -6.89
N SER A 149 -27.59 18.47 -6.41
CA SER A 149 -26.31 19.07 -6.01
C SER A 149 -25.67 18.38 -4.79
N ILE A 150 -26.46 18.13 -3.74
CA ILE A 150 -26.03 17.32 -2.58
C ILE A 150 -25.59 15.93 -3.03
N LEU A 151 -26.42 15.24 -3.82
CA LEU A 151 -26.11 13.91 -4.31
C LEU A 151 -24.85 13.88 -5.19
N GLU A 152 -24.58 14.92 -5.98
CA GLU A 152 -23.36 15.02 -6.82
C GLU A 152 -22.11 15.15 -5.95
N SER A 153 -22.15 16.00 -4.93
CA SER A 153 -21.04 16.21 -3.99
C SER A 153 -20.74 14.94 -3.19
N MET A 154 -21.79 14.31 -2.65
CA MET A 154 -21.69 13.01 -1.97
C MET A 154 -21.14 11.92 -2.90
N ALA A 155 -21.64 11.83 -4.13
CA ALA A 155 -21.15 10.85 -5.10
C ALA A 155 -19.67 11.06 -5.43
N THR A 156 -19.23 12.31 -5.58
CA THR A 156 -17.81 12.67 -5.78
C THR A 156 -16.95 12.21 -4.60
N ALA A 157 -17.40 12.47 -3.37
CA ALA A 157 -16.70 12.01 -2.17
C ALA A 157 -16.61 10.47 -2.10
N ILE A 158 -17.71 9.75 -2.38
CA ILE A 158 -17.73 8.28 -2.42
C ILE A 158 -16.76 7.74 -3.49
N MET A 159 -16.71 8.36 -4.67
CA MET A 159 -15.85 7.96 -5.78
C MET A 159 -14.34 8.06 -5.47
N ASN A 160 -13.96 8.94 -4.54
CA ASN A 160 -12.57 9.05 -4.05
C ASN A 160 -12.15 7.85 -3.19
N TYR A 161 -13.11 7.07 -2.69
CA TYR A 161 -12.83 5.81 -2.00
C TYR A 161 -13.05 4.61 -2.93
N LYS A 162 -14.27 4.46 -3.47
CA LYS A 162 -14.68 3.28 -4.23
C LYS A 162 -15.65 3.65 -5.36
N PRO A 163 -15.32 3.34 -6.64
CA PRO A 163 -16.28 3.50 -7.74
C PRO A 163 -17.50 2.57 -7.65
N TYR A 164 -17.29 1.38 -7.09
CA TYR A 164 -18.31 0.35 -6.88
C TYR A 164 -18.55 0.12 -5.38
N PRO A 165 -19.13 1.11 -4.65
CA PRO A 165 -19.40 0.95 -3.23
C PRO A 165 -20.44 -0.16 -3.00
N THR A 166 -20.29 -0.90 -1.90
CA THR A 166 -21.30 -1.87 -1.46
C THR A 166 -22.55 -1.16 -0.93
N GLU A 167 -23.65 -1.90 -0.76
CA GLU A 167 -24.85 -1.34 -0.13
C GLU A 167 -24.56 -0.78 1.27
N LYS A 168 -23.74 -1.48 2.07
CA LYS A 168 -23.29 -1.00 3.39
C LYS A 168 -22.55 0.34 3.29
N ASN A 169 -21.66 0.47 2.30
CA ASN A 169 -20.92 1.72 2.08
C ASN A 169 -21.86 2.89 1.73
N ILE A 170 -22.85 2.66 0.86
CA ILE A 170 -23.84 3.68 0.50
C ILE A 170 -24.74 4.05 1.68
N ALA A 171 -25.18 3.06 2.46
CA ALA A 171 -26.00 3.26 3.65
C ALA A 171 -25.27 4.14 4.67
N MET A 172 -24.01 3.84 4.96
CA MET A 172 -23.20 4.63 5.89
C MET A 172 -22.99 6.07 5.40
N ALA A 173 -22.80 6.30 4.09
CA ALA A 173 -22.70 7.66 3.55
C ALA A 173 -24.04 8.42 3.65
N ALA A 174 -25.17 7.74 3.44
CA ALA A 174 -26.50 8.33 3.60
C ALA A 174 -26.81 8.67 5.07
N GLU A 175 -26.44 7.78 5.99
CA GLU A 175 -26.57 7.98 7.43
C GLU A 175 -25.72 9.16 7.89
N ALA A 176 -24.45 9.24 7.45
CA ALA A 176 -23.57 10.35 7.76
C ALA A 176 -24.15 11.70 7.28
N LEU A 177 -24.71 11.74 6.07
CA LEU A 177 -25.37 12.94 5.53
C LEU A 177 -26.52 13.43 6.43
N VAL A 178 -27.40 12.52 6.84
CA VAL A 178 -28.57 12.87 7.67
C VAL A 178 -28.19 13.15 9.12
N THR A 179 -27.10 12.55 9.59
CA THR A 179 -26.53 12.84 10.92
C THR A 179 -25.93 14.24 10.96
N ALA A 180 -25.17 14.62 9.93
CA ALA A 180 -24.60 15.96 9.80
C ALA A 180 -25.67 17.03 9.54
N HIS A 181 -26.75 16.68 8.83
CA HIS A 181 -27.85 17.59 8.52
C HIS A 181 -29.22 16.97 8.88
N PRO A 182 -29.62 17.00 10.17
CA PRO A 182 -30.88 16.43 10.63
C PRO A 182 -32.12 16.99 9.93
N CYS A 183 -32.05 18.20 9.38
CA CYS A 183 -33.13 18.79 8.60
C CYS A 183 -33.49 17.98 7.34
N LEU A 184 -32.61 17.09 6.87
CA LEU A 184 -32.79 16.22 5.71
C LEU A 184 -33.50 14.89 6.02
N LYS A 185 -33.85 14.59 7.28
CA LYS A 185 -34.53 13.35 7.67
C LYS A 185 -35.85 13.16 6.91
N GLU A 186 -36.03 11.99 6.30
CA GLU A 186 -37.29 11.63 5.64
C GLU A 186 -38.32 11.14 6.67
N LYS A 187 -39.48 11.81 6.74
CA LYS A 187 -40.54 11.53 7.74
C LYS A 187 -41.15 10.13 7.63
N SER A 188 -41.04 9.48 6.48
CA SER A 188 -41.65 8.17 6.20
C SER A 188 -40.72 6.99 6.48
N SER A 189 -39.52 7.21 7.01
CA SER A 189 -38.52 6.18 7.28
C SER A 189 -38.11 6.22 8.75
N GLU A 190 -38.16 5.07 9.44
CA GLU A 190 -37.72 4.94 10.84
C GLU A 190 -36.27 5.40 11.04
N SER A 191 -35.41 5.20 10.03
CA SER A 191 -34.01 5.64 10.06
C SER A 191 -33.78 7.06 9.54
N GLY A 192 -34.73 7.64 8.80
CA GLY A 192 -34.63 8.98 8.20
C GLY A 192 -33.65 9.12 7.01
N TRP A 193 -32.78 8.14 6.77
CA TRP A 193 -31.76 8.17 5.70
C TRP A 193 -32.01 7.18 4.55
N TYR A 194 -33.04 6.31 4.65
CA TYR A 194 -33.23 5.22 3.69
C TYR A 194 -33.46 5.68 2.24
N GLY A 195 -34.27 6.72 1.99
CA GLY A 195 -34.45 7.25 0.62
C GLY A 195 -33.21 7.98 0.09
N TRP A 196 -32.37 8.53 0.97
CA TRP A 196 -31.04 9.04 0.60
C TRP A 196 -30.11 7.92 0.14
N LYS A 197 -30.13 6.74 0.79
CA LYS A 197 -29.39 5.55 0.34
C LYS A 197 -29.75 5.19 -1.11
N TRP A 198 -31.04 5.06 -1.41
CA TRP A 198 -31.50 4.75 -2.77
C TRP A 198 -31.12 5.83 -3.78
N SER A 199 -31.30 7.10 -3.40
CA SER A 199 -30.93 8.24 -4.26
C SER A 199 -29.44 8.22 -4.60
N LEU A 200 -28.58 7.94 -3.62
CA LEU A 200 -27.14 7.80 -3.81
C LEU A 200 -26.79 6.59 -4.67
N GLN A 201 -27.47 5.45 -4.49
CA GLN A 201 -27.24 4.26 -5.31
C GLN A 201 -27.49 4.53 -6.79
N TYR A 202 -28.61 5.18 -7.13
CA TYR A 202 -28.89 5.60 -8.51
C TYR A 202 -27.89 6.64 -9.01
N LYS A 203 -27.56 7.63 -8.17
CA LYS A 203 -26.59 8.68 -8.52
C LYS A 203 -25.22 8.10 -8.85
N MET A 204 -24.72 7.15 -8.06
CA MET A 204 -23.46 6.46 -8.29
C MET A 204 -23.46 5.67 -9.61
N GLY A 205 -24.57 5.04 -9.98
CA GLY A 205 -24.73 4.39 -11.28
C GLY A 205 -24.57 5.37 -12.46
N ASN A 206 -25.23 6.52 -12.37
CA ASN A 206 -25.14 7.59 -13.37
C ASN A 206 -23.75 8.24 -13.41
N PHE A 207 -23.13 8.44 -12.24
CA PHE A 207 -21.78 8.99 -12.10
C PHE A 207 -20.74 8.09 -12.79
N ARG A 208 -20.76 6.78 -12.49
CA ARG A 208 -19.90 5.80 -13.17
C ARG A 208 -20.09 5.81 -14.69
N SER A 209 -21.34 5.90 -15.16
CA SER A 209 -21.65 5.94 -16.60
C SER A 209 -21.06 7.17 -17.28
N ARG A 210 -21.07 8.34 -16.64
CA ARG A 210 -20.41 9.55 -17.15
C ARG A 210 -18.89 9.41 -17.16
N LEU A 211 -18.30 8.89 -16.08
CA LEU A 211 -16.86 8.67 -16.00
C LEU A 211 -16.36 7.67 -17.05
N ALA A 212 -17.10 6.59 -17.30
CA ALA A 212 -16.76 5.62 -18.34
C ALA A 212 -16.74 6.28 -19.73
N LYS A 213 -17.73 7.14 -20.03
CA LYS A 213 -17.76 7.92 -21.27
C LYS A 213 -16.63 8.95 -21.37
N ALA A 214 -16.18 9.48 -20.24
CA ALA A 214 -15.04 10.39 -20.15
C ALA A 214 -13.67 9.67 -20.22
N GLY A 215 -13.65 8.34 -20.40
CA GLY A 215 -12.41 7.57 -20.57
C GLY A 215 -11.76 7.07 -19.27
N CYS A 216 -12.47 7.11 -18.14
CA CYS A 216 -11.94 6.55 -16.90
C CYS A 216 -11.89 5.02 -16.96
N LEU A 217 -10.67 4.45 -17.08
CA LEU A 217 -10.44 3.03 -17.35
C LEU A 217 -11.09 2.12 -16.31
N GLU A 218 -10.97 2.44 -15.02
CA GLU A 218 -11.52 1.65 -13.90
C GLU A 218 -13.03 1.38 -14.00
N VAL A 219 -13.80 2.31 -14.56
CA VAL A 219 -15.24 2.11 -14.77
C VAL A 219 -15.57 1.71 -16.21
N ALA A 220 -14.76 2.16 -17.17
CA ALA A 220 -14.94 1.86 -18.59
C ALA A 220 -14.70 0.38 -18.91
N VAL A 221 -13.85 -0.32 -18.15
CA VAL A 221 -13.61 -1.76 -18.31
C VAL A 221 -14.87 -2.61 -18.15
N ASN A 222 -15.88 -2.10 -17.43
CA ASN A 222 -17.19 -2.73 -17.28
C ASN A 222 -18.27 -2.16 -18.20
N SER A 223 -17.92 -1.24 -19.09
CA SER A 223 -18.86 -0.62 -20.02
C SER A 223 -19.26 -1.57 -21.14
N GLY A 224 -20.37 -1.26 -21.79
CA GLY A 224 -20.87 -2.04 -22.92
C GLY A 224 -21.28 -3.46 -22.54
N ARG A 225 -21.85 -3.68 -21.35
CA ARG A 225 -22.50 -4.96 -20.99
C ARG A 225 -23.85 -5.11 -21.68
N ARG A 226 -24.50 -6.26 -21.49
CA ARG A 226 -25.81 -6.56 -22.05
C ARG A 226 -26.77 -5.41 -21.78
N SER A 227 -27.41 -4.94 -22.84
CA SER A 227 -28.46 -3.93 -22.81
C SER A 227 -29.41 -4.20 -23.96
N HIS A 228 -30.53 -3.48 -24.01
CA HIS A 228 -31.43 -3.52 -25.17
C HIS A 228 -30.68 -3.31 -26.49
N ASN A 229 -29.65 -2.45 -26.50
CA ASN A 229 -28.87 -2.13 -27.70
C ASN A 229 -27.65 -3.06 -27.91
N ASN A 230 -27.34 -3.93 -26.95
CA ASN A 230 -26.24 -4.91 -27.01
C ASN A 230 -26.71 -6.24 -26.39
N PRO A 231 -27.66 -6.96 -27.00
CA PRO A 231 -28.29 -8.14 -26.38
C PRO A 231 -27.31 -9.31 -26.19
N ASP A 232 -26.28 -9.42 -27.03
CA ASP A 232 -25.38 -10.59 -27.05
C ASP A 232 -24.27 -10.54 -26.00
N LYS A 233 -24.08 -9.39 -25.33
CA LYS A 233 -22.99 -9.24 -24.36
C LYS A 233 -23.30 -9.87 -23.00
N ALA A 234 -22.30 -9.93 -22.13
CA ALA A 234 -22.42 -10.49 -20.77
C ALA A 234 -23.39 -9.68 -19.90
N HIS A 235 -24.07 -10.35 -18.97
CA HIS A 235 -25.07 -9.73 -18.09
C HIS A 235 -24.45 -8.61 -17.21
N PRO A 236 -25.16 -7.49 -16.92
CA PRO A 236 -24.62 -6.36 -16.17
C PRO A 236 -24.02 -6.71 -14.81
N HIS A 237 -24.54 -7.74 -14.15
CA HIS A 237 -24.16 -8.13 -12.79
C HIS A 237 -23.09 -9.24 -12.70
N HIS A 238 -22.66 -9.84 -13.81
CA HIS A 238 -21.74 -10.98 -13.79
C HIS A 238 -20.28 -10.57 -14.06
N ASN A 239 -19.29 -11.04 -13.29
CA ASN A 239 -17.87 -10.71 -13.47
C ASN A 239 -17.58 -9.19 -13.49
N ILE A 240 -18.16 -8.43 -12.55
CA ILE A 240 -17.83 -6.99 -12.42
C ILE A 240 -16.36 -6.86 -12.02
N LYS A 241 -15.56 -6.28 -12.91
CA LYS A 241 -14.14 -5.99 -12.72
C LYS A 241 -14.00 -4.77 -11.81
N LYS A 242 -13.82 -4.99 -10.51
CA LYS A 242 -13.76 -3.93 -9.48
C LYS A 242 -12.67 -4.24 -8.47
N ALA A 243 -12.17 -3.18 -7.84
CA ALA A 243 -11.24 -3.26 -6.72
C ALA A 243 -11.71 -4.23 -5.62
N LYS A 244 -10.80 -5.11 -5.20
CA LYS A 244 -10.91 -5.91 -3.97
C LYS A 244 -10.48 -5.08 -2.74
N HIS A 245 -10.51 -5.69 -1.56
CA HIS A 245 -10.49 -4.97 -0.27
C HIS A 245 -9.31 -4.00 -0.09
N ALA A 246 -8.11 -4.37 -0.53
CA ALA A 246 -6.88 -3.57 -0.38
C ALA A 246 -6.39 -2.92 -1.68
N GLU A 247 -7.06 -3.14 -2.82
CA GLU A 247 -6.64 -2.57 -4.10
C GLU A 247 -7.09 -1.12 -4.19
N VAL A 248 -6.19 -0.21 -3.86
CA VAL A 248 -6.42 1.23 -3.95
C VAL A 248 -6.31 1.69 -5.41
N ASN A 249 -5.37 1.10 -6.14
CA ASN A 249 -5.07 1.40 -7.55
C ASN A 249 -5.45 0.25 -8.47
N TYR A 250 -6.74 -0.11 -8.47
CA TYR A 250 -7.26 -1.25 -9.23
C TYR A 250 -6.97 -1.17 -10.73
N LEU A 251 -7.38 -0.07 -11.39
CA LEU A 251 -7.14 0.15 -12.83
C LEU A 251 -7.00 1.66 -13.13
N PRO A 252 -5.84 2.27 -12.83
CA PRO A 252 -5.61 3.69 -13.06
C PRO A 252 -5.61 4.02 -14.56
N ASN A 253 -5.87 5.30 -14.88
CA ASN A 253 -5.66 5.81 -16.23
C ASN A 253 -4.17 5.87 -16.56
N PHE A 254 -3.86 5.86 -17.85
CA PHE A 254 -2.49 6.10 -18.30
C PHE A 254 -1.99 7.49 -17.88
N PRO A 255 -0.67 7.64 -17.65
CA PRO A 255 -0.07 8.94 -17.38
C PRO A 255 -0.42 9.96 -18.46
N LYS A 256 -0.46 11.25 -18.09
CA LYS A 256 -0.82 12.32 -19.04
C LYS A 256 0.11 12.30 -20.25
N GLY A 257 -0.48 12.32 -21.44
CA GLY A 257 0.25 12.29 -22.71
C GLY A 257 0.77 10.92 -23.12
N GLN A 258 0.47 9.87 -22.36
CA GLN A 258 0.79 8.48 -22.71
C GLN A 258 -0.46 7.74 -23.20
N ASP A 259 -0.23 6.76 -24.05
CA ASP A 259 -1.19 5.80 -24.59
C ASP A 259 -0.63 4.38 -24.53
N ALA A 260 -1.41 3.38 -24.94
CA ALA A 260 -0.96 1.99 -24.88
C ALA A 260 0.30 1.75 -25.73
N THR A 261 0.42 2.40 -26.88
CA THR A 261 1.55 2.21 -27.81
C THR A 261 2.84 2.83 -27.27
N SER A 262 2.77 4.04 -26.72
CA SER A 262 3.91 4.70 -26.09
C SER A 262 4.38 3.96 -24.84
N LEU A 263 3.47 3.46 -24.01
CA LEU A 263 3.82 2.64 -22.85
C LEU A 263 4.41 1.26 -23.25
N GLU A 264 3.97 0.69 -24.37
CA GLU A 264 4.58 -0.52 -24.93
C GLU A 264 6.04 -0.29 -25.35
N ASN A 265 6.38 0.89 -25.89
CA ASN A 265 7.77 1.25 -26.16
C ASN A 265 8.60 1.40 -24.86
N VAL A 266 7.98 1.84 -23.77
CA VAL A 266 8.64 1.88 -22.44
C VAL A 266 8.86 0.45 -21.92
N ARG A 267 7.93 -0.48 -22.14
CA ARG A 267 8.10 -1.90 -21.80
C ARG A 267 9.31 -2.53 -22.50
N VAL A 268 9.53 -2.20 -23.77
CA VAL A 268 10.73 -2.66 -24.50
C VAL A 268 12.02 -2.16 -23.84
N GLN A 269 12.05 -0.92 -23.34
CA GLN A 269 13.21 -0.40 -22.59
C GLN A 269 13.43 -1.16 -21.27
N ILE A 270 12.35 -1.58 -20.59
CA ILE A 270 12.46 -2.42 -19.38
C ILE A 270 13.16 -3.74 -19.69
N ILE A 271 12.77 -4.42 -20.78
CA ILE A 271 13.42 -5.68 -21.19
C ILE A 271 14.91 -5.45 -21.42
N GLN A 272 15.26 -4.44 -22.22
CA GLN A 272 16.66 -4.11 -22.53
C GLN A 272 17.48 -3.84 -21.27
N GLU A 273 16.93 -3.13 -20.29
CA GLU A 273 17.63 -2.82 -19.04
C GLU A 273 17.77 -4.05 -18.14
N VAL A 274 16.77 -4.94 -18.09
CA VAL A 274 16.82 -6.19 -17.33
C VAL A 274 17.85 -7.17 -17.91
N GLU A 275 18.05 -7.18 -19.23
CA GLU A 275 19.03 -8.05 -19.89
C GLU A 275 20.49 -7.62 -19.66
N ARG A 276 20.73 -6.42 -19.13
CA ARG A 276 22.09 -5.94 -18.84
C ARG A 276 22.74 -6.76 -17.73
N SER A 277 24.06 -6.92 -17.85
CA SER A 277 24.90 -7.55 -16.83
C SER A 277 24.84 -6.77 -15.51
N GLU A 278 25.02 -5.46 -15.58
CA GLU A 278 24.82 -4.52 -14.49
C GLU A 278 23.51 -3.75 -14.74
N LYS A 279 22.47 -4.11 -13.98
CA LYS A 279 21.12 -3.55 -14.10
C LYS A 279 21.05 -2.22 -13.35
N ASN A 280 20.53 -1.17 -13.98
CA ASN A 280 20.19 0.06 -13.30
C ASN A 280 18.82 -0.07 -12.63
N LEU A 281 18.80 -0.50 -11.36
CA LEU A 281 17.57 -0.71 -10.60
C LEU A 281 16.71 0.56 -10.47
N LEU A 282 17.32 1.74 -10.37
CA LEU A 282 16.60 3.03 -10.32
C LEU A 282 15.88 3.34 -11.63
N LEU A 283 16.53 3.05 -12.76
CA LEU A 283 15.90 3.21 -14.07
C LEU A 283 14.76 2.19 -14.26
N ILE A 284 14.98 0.93 -13.89
CA ILE A 284 13.95 -0.11 -13.95
C ILE A 284 12.73 0.32 -13.13
N ASP A 285 12.93 0.80 -11.91
CA ASP A 285 11.83 1.25 -11.05
C ASP A 285 11.03 2.38 -11.70
N LYS A 286 11.71 3.41 -12.22
CA LYS A 286 11.07 4.52 -12.92
C LYS A 286 10.25 4.05 -14.14
N LEU A 287 10.81 3.16 -14.95
CA LEU A 287 10.13 2.63 -16.13
C LEU A 287 8.93 1.76 -15.73
N MET A 288 9.09 0.93 -14.70
CA MET A 288 8.03 0.10 -14.14
C MET A 288 6.89 0.97 -13.58
N GLN A 289 7.19 2.05 -12.86
CA GLN A 289 6.20 3.01 -12.37
C GLN A 289 5.41 3.65 -13.52
N MET A 290 6.09 4.09 -14.59
CA MET A 290 5.44 4.69 -15.76
C MET A 290 4.46 3.72 -16.45
N THR A 291 4.78 2.42 -16.43
CA THR A 291 4.04 1.36 -17.14
C THR A 291 3.03 0.62 -16.28
N PHE A 292 2.88 0.98 -15.00
CA PHE A 292 1.98 0.30 -14.06
C PHE A 292 0.54 0.18 -14.56
N ALA A 293 -0.03 1.27 -15.10
CA ALA A 293 -1.39 1.28 -15.62
C ALA A 293 -1.57 0.33 -16.83
N LEU A 294 -0.53 0.14 -17.66
CA LEU A 294 -0.55 -0.82 -18.77
C LEU A 294 -0.58 -2.26 -18.25
N ARG A 295 0.29 -2.59 -17.28
CA ARG A 295 0.28 -3.92 -16.63
C ARG A 295 -1.06 -4.24 -16.00
N ARG A 296 -1.64 -3.32 -15.23
CA ARG A 296 -2.98 -3.52 -14.62
C ARG A 296 -4.07 -3.72 -15.66
N LEU A 297 -4.01 -2.98 -16.77
CA LEU A 297 -4.97 -3.14 -17.86
C LEU A 297 -4.90 -4.54 -18.47
N GLU A 298 -3.69 -5.04 -18.71
CA GLU A 298 -3.43 -6.38 -19.24
C GLU A 298 -3.95 -7.46 -18.30
N ILE A 299 -3.51 -7.48 -17.03
CA ILE A 299 -3.96 -8.44 -16.01
C ILE A 299 -5.50 -8.48 -15.95
N ILE A 300 -6.13 -7.30 -15.86
CA ILE A 300 -7.59 -7.21 -15.68
C ILE A 300 -8.34 -7.60 -16.95
N LYS A 301 -7.83 -7.29 -18.15
CA LYS A 301 -8.56 -7.53 -19.40
C LYS A 301 -8.33 -8.92 -19.96
N GLU A 302 -7.08 -9.36 -19.97
CA GLU A 302 -6.60 -10.52 -20.70
C GLU A 302 -6.54 -11.77 -19.81
N ASP A 303 -6.42 -11.59 -18.48
CA ASP A 303 -6.30 -12.69 -17.51
C ASP A 303 -5.21 -13.71 -17.94
N PRO A 304 -3.97 -13.23 -18.21
CA PRO A 304 -2.92 -14.07 -18.79
C PRO A 304 -2.39 -15.08 -17.76
N MET A 305 -1.84 -16.20 -18.23
CA MET A 305 -1.07 -17.09 -17.37
C MET A 305 0.18 -16.38 -16.84
N ILE A 306 0.59 -16.72 -15.61
CA ILE A 306 1.69 -16.06 -14.91
C ILE A 306 3.01 -16.18 -15.67
N GLY A 307 3.27 -17.34 -16.28
CA GLY A 307 4.47 -17.59 -17.08
C GLY A 307 4.57 -16.62 -18.27
N GLU A 308 3.50 -16.50 -19.05
CA GLU A 308 3.40 -15.60 -20.20
C GLU A 308 3.51 -14.13 -19.77
N PHE A 309 2.82 -13.76 -18.68
CA PHE A 309 2.84 -12.40 -18.16
C PHE A 309 4.24 -11.98 -17.69
N LEU A 310 4.92 -12.86 -16.95
CA LEU A 310 6.26 -12.59 -16.47
C LEU A 310 7.29 -12.62 -17.61
N GLN A 311 7.11 -13.40 -18.67
CA GLN A 311 7.96 -13.31 -19.87
C GLN A 311 7.85 -11.92 -20.52
N LYS A 312 6.65 -11.35 -20.55
CA LYS A 312 6.41 -10.00 -21.09
C LYS A 312 6.91 -8.88 -20.18
N TRP A 313 6.91 -9.12 -18.87
CA TRP A 313 7.32 -8.18 -17.81
C TRP A 313 8.43 -8.77 -16.91
N PRO A 314 9.65 -9.00 -17.46
CA PRO A 314 10.69 -9.74 -16.75
C PRO A 314 11.21 -9.04 -15.49
N ALA A 315 11.08 -7.72 -15.40
CA ALA A 315 11.43 -6.97 -14.20
C ALA A 315 10.63 -7.39 -12.96
N LEU A 316 9.44 -7.99 -13.10
CA LEU A 316 8.67 -8.50 -11.96
C LEU A 316 9.31 -9.72 -11.27
N ARG A 317 10.35 -10.33 -11.87
CA ARG A 317 11.17 -11.35 -11.20
C ARG A 317 12.25 -10.76 -10.29
N ILE A 318 12.40 -9.43 -10.28
CA ILE A 318 13.30 -8.73 -9.36
C ILE A 318 12.53 -8.45 -8.07
N ASP A 319 13.08 -8.86 -6.93
CA ASP A 319 12.49 -8.74 -5.59
C ASP A 319 11.97 -7.31 -5.30
N SER A 320 12.80 -6.31 -5.50
CA SER A 320 12.41 -4.91 -5.26
C SER A 320 11.25 -4.44 -6.14
N GLN A 321 11.14 -4.97 -7.37
CA GLN A 321 10.08 -4.59 -8.30
C GLN A 321 8.74 -5.28 -8.02
N ILE A 322 8.73 -6.53 -7.52
CA ILE A 322 7.47 -7.16 -7.10
C ILE A 322 6.93 -6.50 -5.82
N CYS A 323 7.81 -6.12 -4.89
CA CYS A 323 7.43 -5.32 -3.72
C CYS A 323 6.92 -3.92 -4.13
N ALA A 324 7.61 -3.26 -5.06
CA ALA A 324 7.14 -1.98 -5.60
C ALA A 324 5.79 -2.12 -6.31
N GLU A 325 5.56 -3.20 -7.06
CA GLU A 325 4.28 -3.44 -7.72
C GLU A 325 3.13 -3.62 -6.72
N PHE A 326 3.35 -4.38 -5.64
CA PHE A 326 2.40 -4.50 -4.54
C PHE A 326 2.09 -3.14 -3.90
N HIS A 327 3.13 -2.35 -3.64
CA HIS A 327 2.98 -0.99 -3.11
C HIS A 327 2.18 -0.11 -4.07
N ARG A 328 2.45 -0.15 -5.38
CA ARG A 328 1.69 0.61 -6.40
C ARG A 328 0.21 0.23 -6.40
N ILE A 329 -0.16 -1.01 -6.07
CA ILE A 329 -1.57 -1.48 -6.01
C ILE A 329 -2.26 -1.07 -4.70
N THR A 330 -1.56 -1.16 -3.58
CA THR A 330 -2.16 -1.16 -2.23
C THR A 330 -1.76 0.05 -1.36
N ASN A 331 -0.74 0.80 -1.76
CA ASN A 331 -0.01 1.80 -0.96
C ASN A 331 0.63 1.25 0.33
N VAL A 332 0.81 -0.07 0.43
CA VAL A 332 1.43 -0.73 1.59
C VAL A 332 2.88 -1.09 1.29
N ASN A 333 3.79 -0.85 2.24
CA ASN A 333 5.11 -1.48 2.21
C ASN A 333 4.99 -2.93 2.69
N LEU A 334 4.95 -3.86 1.73
CA LEU A 334 4.68 -5.27 1.99
C LEU A 334 5.69 -5.88 2.97
N ARG A 335 6.98 -5.62 2.75
CA ARG A 335 8.07 -6.17 3.56
C ARG A 335 7.95 -5.71 5.00
N ASN A 336 7.88 -4.40 5.22
CA ASN A 336 7.81 -3.84 6.56
C ASN A 336 6.55 -4.30 7.28
N GLN A 337 5.39 -4.29 6.61
CA GLN A 337 4.13 -4.72 7.22
C GLN A 337 4.14 -6.22 7.55
N PHE A 338 4.64 -7.06 6.64
CA PHE A 338 4.70 -8.50 6.83
C PHE A 338 5.57 -8.86 8.04
N TYR A 339 6.81 -8.36 8.09
CA TYR A 339 7.72 -8.65 9.19
C TYR A 339 7.25 -8.07 10.52
N SER A 340 6.76 -6.82 10.52
CA SER A 340 6.21 -6.19 11.73
C SER A 340 5.05 -7.00 12.31
N GLU A 341 4.10 -7.44 11.46
CA GLU A 341 2.95 -8.21 11.93
C GLU A 341 3.31 -9.65 12.30
N LEU A 342 4.20 -10.29 11.54
CA LEU A 342 4.69 -11.62 11.86
C LEU A 342 5.36 -11.61 13.23
N ASP A 343 6.35 -10.72 13.41
CA ASP A 343 7.15 -10.62 14.64
C ASP A 343 6.29 -10.31 15.87
N ARG A 344 5.32 -9.41 15.72
CA ARG A 344 4.34 -9.08 16.76
C ARG A 344 3.51 -10.29 17.19
N GLN A 345 3.20 -11.21 16.27
CA GLN A 345 2.39 -12.41 16.55
C GLN A 345 3.23 -13.63 16.97
N MET A 346 4.52 -13.67 16.62
CA MET A 346 5.39 -14.85 16.85
C MET A 346 5.33 -15.39 18.29
N PRO A 347 5.46 -14.58 19.37
CA PRO A 347 5.50 -15.11 20.73
C PRO A 347 4.21 -15.87 21.09
N ARG A 348 3.06 -15.34 20.66
CA ARG A 348 1.76 -15.96 20.90
C ARG A 348 1.61 -17.24 20.07
N MET A 349 2.06 -17.23 18.81
CA MET A 349 2.01 -18.41 17.95
C MET A 349 2.88 -19.54 18.51
N LEU A 350 4.10 -19.23 18.95
CA LEU A 350 5.00 -20.22 19.56
C LEU A 350 4.36 -20.91 20.79
N ILE A 351 3.70 -20.14 21.66
CA ILE A 351 2.96 -20.68 22.81
C ILE A 351 1.86 -21.64 22.34
N LEU A 352 1.07 -21.24 21.35
CA LEU A 352 -0.02 -22.07 20.80
C LEU A 352 0.51 -23.37 20.17
N LEU A 353 1.60 -23.30 19.42
CA LEU A 353 2.26 -24.46 18.82
C LEU A 353 2.75 -25.43 19.90
N ARG A 354 3.43 -24.93 20.94
CA ARG A 354 3.88 -25.76 22.08
C ARG A 354 2.71 -26.39 22.85
N GLN A 355 1.64 -25.64 23.12
CA GLN A 355 0.42 -26.17 23.75
C GLN A 355 -0.24 -27.26 22.92
N LYS A 356 -0.27 -27.09 21.59
CA LYS A 356 -0.80 -28.10 20.66
C LYS A 356 0.09 -29.34 20.64
N ALA A 357 1.41 -29.17 20.60
CA ALA A 357 2.38 -30.25 20.62
C ALA A 357 2.37 -31.06 21.92
N ALA A 358 1.92 -30.48 23.04
CA ALA A 358 1.75 -31.20 24.31
C ALA A 358 0.59 -32.22 24.32
N ARG A 359 -0.30 -32.19 23.31
CA ARG A 359 -1.45 -33.11 23.21
C ARG A 359 -1.08 -34.43 22.52
N THR A 360 -2.01 -35.38 22.55
CA THR A 360 -1.87 -36.71 21.95
C THR A 360 -2.70 -36.78 20.67
N SER A 361 -2.11 -36.39 19.53
CA SER A 361 -2.66 -36.59 18.19
C SER A 361 -1.54 -36.64 17.15
N ARG A 362 -1.84 -37.15 15.95
CA ARG A 362 -0.88 -37.16 14.81
C ARG A 362 -0.32 -35.77 14.52
N THR A 363 -1.18 -34.76 14.49
CA THR A 363 -0.79 -33.34 14.32
C THR A 363 0.16 -32.87 15.43
N SER A 364 -0.13 -33.24 16.68
CA SER A 364 0.70 -32.89 17.83
C SER A 364 2.07 -33.55 17.80
N GLU A 365 2.18 -34.77 17.26
CA GLU A 365 3.44 -35.47 17.05
C GLU A 365 4.32 -34.78 16.01
N ILE A 366 3.75 -34.38 14.86
CA ILE A 366 4.47 -33.62 13.84
C ILE A 366 4.99 -32.28 14.41
N LEU A 367 4.14 -31.53 15.12
CA LEU A 367 4.56 -30.27 15.76
C LEU A 367 5.65 -30.49 16.81
N ARG A 368 5.57 -31.57 17.59
CA ARG A 368 6.60 -31.91 18.59
C ARG A 368 7.94 -32.21 17.92
N ASN A 369 7.94 -32.90 16.78
CA ASN A 369 9.16 -33.18 16.03
C ASN A 369 9.80 -31.87 15.51
N ILE A 370 9.01 -30.97 14.94
CA ILE A 370 9.49 -29.67 14.45
C ILE A 370 10.05 -28.82 15.61
N LEU A 371 9.33 -28.76 16.74
CA LEU A 371 9.79 -28.04 17.93
C LEU A 371 11.08 -28.63 18.51
N ASN A 372 11.23 -29.95 18.52
CA ASN A 372 12.47 -30.60 18.96
C ASN A 372 13.66 -30.27 18.05
N LEU A 373 13.42 -30.09 16.74
CA LEU A 373 14.46 -29.64 15.80
C LEU A 373 14.83 -28.16 16.02
N TYR A 374 13.83 -27.32 16.32
CA TYR A 374 14.03 -25.91 16.68
C TYR A 374 14.80 -25.75 18.01
N ASP A 375 14.45 -26.52 19.03
CA ASP A 375 15.10 -26.45 20.36
C ASP A 375 16.57 -26.94 20.31
N LYS A 376 16.98 -27.62 19.22
CA LYS A 376 18.37 -28.07 18.97
C LYS A 376 19.22 -27.07 18.18
N GLN A 377 18.63 -25.99 17.66
CA GLN A 377 19.39 -24.98 16.92
C GLN A 377 20.39 -24.28 17.85
N GLN A 378 21.62 -24.06 17.38
CA GLN A 378 22.67 -23.41 18.17
C GLN A 378 22.35 -21.94 18.44
N GLU A 379 21.74 -21.26 17.47
CA GLU A 379 21.24 -19.89 17.59
C GLU A 379 19.76 -19.86 17.19
N GLN A 380 18.94 -19.26 18.05
CA GLN A 380 17.52 -19.04 17.81
C GLN A 380 17.30 -17.56 17.53
N ASP A 381 17.74 -17.13 16.35
CA ASP A 381 17.48 -15.77 15.89
C ASP A 381 16.00 -15.61 15.45
N ALA A 382 15.68 -14.39 15.01
CA ALA A 382 14.34 -14.06 14.56
C ALA A 382 13.91 -14.93 13.36
N ASP A 383 14.81 -15.22 12.41
CA ASP A 383 14.49 -15.97 11.20
C ASP A 383 14.22 -17.44 11.49
N VAL A 384 15.00 -18.08 12.35
CA VAL A 384 14.74 -19.46 12.79
C VAL A 384 13.35 -19.56 13.46
N THR A 385 12.99 -18.55 14.27
CA THR A 385 11.68 -18.48 14.91
C THR A 385 10.54 -18.27 13.90
N ARG A 386 10.75 -17.39 12.91
CA ARG A 386 9.78 -17.17 11.81
C ARG A 386 9.55 -18.46 11.03
N ASN A 387 10.61 -19.16 10.64
CA ASN A 387 10.51 -20.45 9.94
C ASN A 387 9.71 -21.49 10.73
N LEU A 388 9.95 -21.60 12.05
CA LEU A 388 9.17 -22.49 12.93
C LEU A 388 7.67 -22.16 12.88
N VAL A 389 7.32 -20.88 13.03
CA VAL A 389 5.93 -20.44 13.05
C VAL A 389 5.26 -20.71 11.70
N LEU A 390 5.93 -20.39 10.59
CA LEU A 390 5.38 -20.54 9.24
C LEU A 390 5.17 -22.01 8.86
N HIS A 391 6.08 -22.92 9.24
CA HIS A 391 5.87 -24.36 9.06
C HIS A 391 4.84 -24.95 10.04
N GLY A 392 4.76 -24.42 11.26
CA GLY A 392 3.86 -24.92 12.29
C GLY A 392 2.39 -24.53 12.07
N LEU A 393 2.13 -23.38 11.44
CA LEU A 393 0.78 -22.82 11.23
C LEU A 393 -0.17 -23.75 10.46
N PRO A 394 0.17 -24.24 9.24
CA PRO A 394 -0.70 -25.15 8.49
C PRO A 394 -1.04 -26.41 9.29
N ILE A 395 -0.03 -26.96 9.98
CA ILE A 395 -0.19 -28.16 10.82
C ILE A 395 -1.13 -27.85 11.99
N TYR A 396 -0.97 -26.70 12.65
CA TYR A 396 -1.84 -26.27 13.74
C TYR A 396 -3.30 -26.11 13.31
N LEU A 397 -3.52 -25.49 12.14
CA LEU A 397 -4.83 -25.26 11.51
C LEU A 397 -5.42 -26.53 10.89
N ARG A 398 -4.62 -27.60 10.75
CA ARG A 398 -4.97 -28.87 10.09
C ARG A 398 -5.23 -28.70 8.59
N GLU A 399 -4.46 -27.83 7.97
CA GLU A 399 -4.41 -27.70 6.51
C GLU A 399 -3.57 -28.86 5.97
N GLU A 400 -4.19 -29.67 5.10
CA GLU A 400 -3.56 -30.82 4.45
C GLU A 400 -3.36 -30.49 2.96
N ASP A 401 -2.30 -29.75 2.65
CA ASP A 401 -1.85 -29.57 1.27
C ASP A 401 -0.35 -29.95 1.13
N PRO A 402 -0.05 -31.20 0.77
CA PRO A 402 1.32 -31.64 0.55
C PRO A 402 1.97 -31.00 -0.68
N GLN A 403 1.20 -30.34 -1.55
CA GLN A 403 1.72 -29.64 -2.73
C GLN A 403 2.16 -28.21 -2.42
N PHE A 404 1.70 -27.63 -1.31
CA PHE A 404 2.02 -26.25 -0.96
C PHE A 404 3.45 -26.09 -0.42
N PHE A 405 3.95 -27.00 0.42
CA PHE A 405 5.36 -26.99 0.84
C PHE A 405 6.11 -28.16 0.18
N LYS A 406 6.89 -27.86 -0.85
CA LYS A 406 7.74 -28.82 -1.55
C LYS A 406 9.19 -28.67 -1.09
N VAL A 407 9.96 -29.75 -1.18
CA VAL A 407 11.40 -29.76 -0.94
C VAL A 407 12.09 -30.26 -2.20
N TRP A 408 13.11 -29.53 -2.66
CA TRP A 408 13.98 -29.95 -3.74
C TRP A 408 15.42 -30.02 -3.25
N ASN A 409 15.98 -31.23 -3.34
CA ASN A 409 17.38 -31.48 -3.08
C ASN A 409 18.18 -31.37 -4.39
N ILE A 410 19.04 -30.35 -4.48
CA ILE A 410 19.84 -30.08 -5.68
C ILE A 410 20.83 -31.22 -5.97
N GLU A 411 21.23 -32.00 -4.96
CA GLU A 411 22.14 -33.13 -5.13
C GLU A 411 21.46 -34.38 -5.71
N GLU A 412 20.13 -34.52 -5.53
CA GLU A 412 19.36 -35.68 -5.98
C GLU A 412 18.81 -35.50 -7.40
N SER A 413 18.41 -34.28 -7.78
CA SER A 413 17.88 -34.00 -9.11
C SER A 413 18.34 -32.64 -9.66
N PRO A 414 18.59 -32.55 -10.99
CA PRO A 414 19.02 -31.30 -11.62
C PRO A 414 17.89 -30.25 -11.70
N GLU A 415 16.62 -30.69 -11.63
CA GLU A 415 15.44 -29.85 -11.72
C GLU A 415 14.41 -30.24 -10.65
N PRO A 416 13.63 -29.29 -10.12
CA PRO A 416 12.57 -29.57 -9.16
C PRO A 416 11.29 -30.10 -9.83
N ASP A 417 10.55 -30.98 -9.14
CA ASP A 417 9.20 -31.36 -9.55
C ASP A 417 8.15 -30.33 -9.11
N ILE A 418 7.96 -29.33 -9.97
CA ILE A 418 6.94 -28.29 -9.80
C ILE A 418 5.67 -28.56 -10.61
N SER A 419 5.55 -29.74 -11.24
CA SER A 419 4.38 -30.06 -12.06
C SER A 419 3.09 -30.11 -11.24
N ASN A 420 1.98 -29.64 -11.82
CA ASN A 420 0.66 -29.59 -11.20
C ASN A 420 0.60 -28.77 -9.89
N THR A 421 1.47 -27.77 -9.74
CA THR A 421 1.52 -26.83 -8.62
C THR A 421 0.83 -25.54 -9.01
N SER A 422 -0.43 -25.38 -8.58
CA SER A 422 -1.14 -24.10 -8.77
C SER A 422 -0.49 -22.98 -7.97
N VAL A 423 -0.18 -23.22 -6.69
CA VAL A 423 0.54 -22.30 -5.80
C VAL A 423 1.33 -23.12 -4.79
N GLY A 424 2.59 -22.77 -4.54
CA GLY A 424 3.41 -23.42 -3.53
C GLY A 424 4.71 -22.70 -3.22
N ILE A 425 5.37 -23.17 -2.17
CA ILE A 425 6.72 -22.80 -1.77
C ILE A 425 7.62 -24.02 -1.94
N LEU A 426 8.67 -23.86 -2.73
CA LEU A 426 9.72 -24.84 -2.94
C LEU A 426 10.92 -24.50 -2.05
N THR A 427 11.21 -25.34 -1.06
CA THR A 427 12.40 -25.22 -0.23
C THR A 427 13.56 -25.93 -0.91
N ILE A 428 14.68 -25.23 -1.08
CA ILE A 428 15.86 -25.71 -1.79
C ILE A 428 16.92 -26.13 -0.75
N VAL A 429 17.37 -27.38 -0.83
CA VAL A 429 18.33 -27.97 0.10
C VAL A 429 19.49 -28.64 -0.64
N ASN A 430 20.61 -28.79 0.04
CA ASN A 430 21.82 -29.49 -0.43
C ASN A 430 22.24 -30.61 0.54
N GLU A 431 21.33 -31.05 1.42
CA GLU A 431 21.58 -32.11 2.38
C GLU A 431 20.54 -33.21 2.21
N ASN A 432 20.99 -34.47 2.27
CA ASN A 432 20.12 -35.64 2.33
C ASN A 432 19.53 -35.79 3.75
N SER A 433 18.85 -34.75 4.22
CA SER A 433 18.12 -34.76 5.49
C SER A 433 16.69 -35.24 5.25
N THR A 434 16.26 -36.25 6.00
CA THR A 434 14.85 -36.72 6.01
C THR A 434 13.96 -35.89 6.94
N ASN A 435 14.45 -34.76 7.44
CA ASN A 435 13.69 -33.90 8.34
C ASN A 435 12.47 -33.32 7.62
N SER A 436 11.35 -33.22 8.35
CA SER A 436 10.13 -32.64 7.82
C SER A 436 10.19 -31.12 7.61
N VAL A 437 11.20 -30.45 8.18
CA VAL A 437 11.42 -28.99 8.12
C VAL A 437 12.92 -28.73 8.13
N HIS A 438 13.36 -27.78 7.30
CA HIS A 438 14.74 -27.28 7.26
C HIS A 438 14.73 -25.81 7.70
N PHE A 439 15.41 -25.50 8.80
CA PHE A 439 15.48 -24.14 9.35
C PHE A 439 16.56 -23.27 8.68
N SER A 440 17.50 -23.90 7.97
CA SER A 440 18.58 -23.23 7.23
C SER A 440 18.67 -23.79 5.81
N PRO A 441 17.60 -23.66 4.98
CA PRO A 441 17.66 -24.10 3.60
C PRO A 441 18.63 -23.23 2.80
N VAL A 442 19.12 -23.74 1.66
CA VAL A 442 19.97 -22.99 0.73
C VAL A 442 19.24 -21.76 0.21
N SER A 443 17.95 -21.93 -0.10
CA SER A 443 17.03 -20.89 -0.55
C SER A 443 15.60 -21.47 -0.54
N ALA A 444 14.60 -20.64 -0.82
CA ALA A 444 13.24 -21.04 -1.13
C ALA A 444 12.82 -20.39 -2.46
N ALA A 445 11.73 -20.87 -3.04
CA ALA A 445 11.18 -20.30 -4.25
C ALA A 445 9.65 -20.33 -4.22
N VAL A 446 9.04 -19.31 -4.81
CA VAL A 446 7.60 -19.24 -5.01
C VAL A 446 7.24 -19.90 -6.33
N VAL A 447 6.32 -20.85 -6.30
CA VAL A 447 5.78 -21.53 -7.47
C VAL A 447 4.33 -21.12 -7.66
N VAL A 448 3.99 -20.65 -8.86
CA VAL A 448 2.61 -20.33 -9.27
C VAL A 448 2.42 -20.84 -10.69
N GLU A 449 1.33 -21.57 -10.94
CA GLU A 449 1.02 -22.17 -12.25
C GLU A 449 2.22 -22.89 -12.88
N ASP A 450 2.85 -23.79 -12.11
CA ASP A 450 4.03 -24.57 -12.53
C ASP A 450 5.28 -23.75 -12.87
N GLU A 451 5.31 -22.46 -12.52
CA GLU A 451 6.42 -21.54 -12.80
C GLU A 451 7.09 -21.03 -11.52
N ILE A 452 8.43 -20.97 -11.52
CA ILE A 452 9.18 -20.32 -10.43
C ILE A 452 9.15 -18.81 -10.63
N VAL A 453 8.46 -18.11 -9.73
CA VAL A 453 8.19 -16.66 -9.84
C VAL A 453 9.32 -15.83 -9.19
N VAL A 454 9.75 -16.21 -7.99
CA VAL A 454 10.83 -15.54 -7.23
C VAL A 454 11.60 -16.59 -6.43
N ARG A 455 12.92 -16.41 -6.28
CA ARG A 455 13.78 -17.22 -5.39
C ARG A 455 14.28 -16.35 -4.25
N GLU A 456 13.98 -16.74 -3.02
CA GLU A 456 14.14 -15.93 -1.82
C GLU A 456 14.18 -16.80 -0.56
N THR A 457 14.30 -16.21 0.64
CA THR A 457 14.09 -16.97 1.90
C THR A 457 12.64 -17.42 2.05
N LEU A 458 12.34 -18.40 2.92
CA LEU A 458 10.96 -18.86 3.15
C LEU A 458 10.00 -17.72 3.58
N PRO A 459 10.34 -16.86 4.56
CA PRO A 459 9.48 -15.74 4.91
C PRO A 459 9.25 -14.77 3.76
N ASN A 460 10.29 -14.46 2.96
CA ASN A 460 10.17 -13.63 1.77
C ASN A 460 9.30 -14.31 0.69
N GLY A 461 9.44 -15.62 0.48
CA GLY A 461 8.61 -16.36 -0.48
C GLY A 461 7.12 -16.31 -0.11
N LEU A 462 6.79 -16.54 1.17
CA LEU A 462 5.42 -16.41 1.66
C LEU A 462 4.89 -14.98 1.58
N MET A 463 5.75 -13.99 1.83
CA MET A 463 5.44 -12.58 1.59
C MET A 463 5.09 -12.33 0.11
N HIS A 464 5.90 -12.81 -0.84
CA HIS A 464 5.64 -12.62 -2.28
C HIS A 464 4.40 -13.36 -2.79
N LEU A 465 4.00 -14.48 -2.17
CA LEU A 465 2.71 -15.12 -2.48
C LEU A 465 1.52 -14.17 -2.25
N SER A 466 1.65 -13.22 -1.31
CA SER A 466 0.64 -12.18 -1.10
C SER A 466 0.50 -11.26 -2.33
N CYS A 467 1.55 -11.12 -3.16
CA CYS A 467 1.50 -10.39 -4.43
C CYS A 467 0.82 -11.16 -5.56
N CYS A 468 0.86 -12.50 -5.53
CA CYS A 468 0.33 -13.36 -6.58
C CYS A 468 -1.18 -13.65 -6.44
N SER A 469 -1.78 -13.32 -5.29
CA SER A 469 -3.18 -13.63 -4.95
C SER A 469 -4.20 -12.51 -5.30
N GLY A 470 -3.74 -11.43 -5.93
CA GLY A 470 -4.49 -10.19 -6.21
C GLY A 470 -5.47 -10.27 -7.37
#